data_AF-A0A833D450-F1
#
_entry.id   AF-A0A833D450-F1
#
_cell.length_a   1.000
_cell.length_b   1.000
_cell.length_c   1.000
_cell.angle_alpha   90.00
_cell.angle_beta   90.00
_cell.angle_gamma   90.00
#
_symmetry.space_group_name_H-M   'P 1'
#
loop_
_entity.id
_entity.type
_entity.pdbx_description
1 polymer ?
#
loop_
_entity_poly.entity_id
_entity_poly.type
_entity_poly.pdbx_seq_one_letter_code
_entity_poly.pdbx_strand_id
1 'polypeptide(L)' 'MFYYILKRLLLVIPTLLGILLINFIIIQAAPGGPVEQMISKIRGTDVGATAR' A
#
# COMPACT_ATOMS: atom_id res chain seq x y z
N MET A 1 -4.09 -11.57 -34.75
CA MET A 1 -3.41 -11.99 -33.51
C MET A 1 -2.89 -10.84 -32.67
N PHE A 2 -2.16 -9.86 -33.22
CA PHE A 2 -1.63 -8.72 -32.47
C PHE A 2 -2.71 -7.91 -31.69
N TYR A 3 -3.85 -7.62 -32.33
CA TYR A 3 -5.00 -6.95 -31.68
C TYR A 3 -5.56 -7.71 -30.47
N TYR A 4 -5.57 -9.05 -30.54
CA TYR A 4 -6.08 -9.90 -29.46
C TYR A 4 -5.16 -9.88 -28.24
N ILE A 5 -3.85 -9.87 -28.49
CA ILE A 5 -2.81 -9.77 -27.46
C ILE A 5 -2.84 -8.37 -26.83
N LEU A 6 -2.95 -7.32 -27.64
CA LEU A 6 -3.02 -5.94 -27.17
C LEU A 6 -4.25 -5.72 -26.28
N LYS A 7 -5.41 -6.25 -26.69
CA LYS A 7 -6.64 -6.18 -25.89
C LYS A 7 -6.47 -6.88 -24.54
N ARG A 8 -5.83 -8.05 -24.53
CA ARG A 8 -5.55 -8.82 -23.30
C ARG A 8 -4.59 -8.08 -22.37
N LEU A 9 -3.57 -7.42 -22.91
CA LEU A 9 -2.62 -6.63 -22.13
C LEU A 9 -3.27 -5.34 -21.57
N LEU A 10 -4.11 -4.69 -22.36
CA LEU A 10 -4.85 -3.50 -21.95
C LEU A 10 -5.85 -3.82 -20.83
N LEU A 11 -6.41 -5.03 -20.81
CA LEU A 11 -7.27 -5.55 -19.72
C LEU A 11 -6.52 -5.79 -18.40
N VAL A 12 -5.18 -5.94 -18.40
CA VAL A 12 -4.40 -6.09 -17.15
C VAL A 12 -4.34 -4.77 -16.37
N ILE A 13 -4.22 -3.65 -17.07
CA ILE A 13 -4.15 -2.30 -16.48
C ILE A 13 -5.35 -1.97 -15.57
N PRO A 14 -6.62 -2.11 -16.00
CA PRO A 14 -7.77 -1.84 -15.13
C PRO A 14 -7.85 -2.82 -13.96
N THR A 15 -7.35 -4.05 -14.14
CA THR A 15 -7.27 -5.02 -13.05
C THR A 15 -6.31 -4.54 -11.98
N LEU A 16 -5.08 -4.16 -12.37
CA LEU A 16 -4.05 -3.62 -11.47
C LEU A 16 -4.49 -2.32 -10.77
N LEU A 17 -5.16 -1.42 -11.50
CA LEU A 17 -5.74 -0.22 -10.92
C LEU A 17 -6.82 -0.54 -9.89
N GLY A 18 -7.69 -1.51 -10.18
CA GLY A 18 -8.74 -1.94 -9.26
C GLY A 18 -8.20 -2.46 -7.94
N ILE A 19 -7.25 -3.40 -7.97
CA ILE A 19 -6.61 -3.92 -6.75
C ILE A 19 -5.82 -2.85 -6.01
N LEU A 20 -5.11 -1.95 -6.72
CA LEU A 20 -4.41 -0.82 -6.08
C LEU A 20 -5.40 0.09 -5.34
N LEU A 21 -6.50 0.46 -5.99
CA LEU A 21 -7.51 1.34 -5.40
C LEU A 21 -8.16 0.71 -4.17
N ILE A 22 -8.54 -0.58 -4.26
CA ILE A 22 -9.10 -1.33 -3.13
C ILE A 22 -8.09 -1.39 -1.99
N ASN A 23 -6.83 -1.73 -2.28
CA ASN A 23 -5.76 -1.79 -1.28
C ASN A 23 -5.57 -0.43 -0.60
N PHE A 24 -5.59 0.66 -1.37
CA PHE A 24 -5.50 2.03 -0.87
C PHE A 24 -6.67 2.40 0.05
N ILE A 25 -7.90 2.02 -0.32
CA ILE A 25 -9.08 2.22 0.53
C ILE A 25 -8.96 1.42 1.82
N ILE A 26 -8.53 0.15 1.75
CA ILE A 26 -8.33 -0.70 2.93
C ILE A 26 -7.29 -0.10 3.88
N ILE A 27 -6.16 0.37 3.34
CA ILE A 27 -5.10 0.99 4.13
C ILE A 27 -5.59 2.27 4.83
N GLN A 28 -6.35 3.11 4.13
CA GLN A 28 -6.89 4.34 4.72
C GLN A 28 -8.04 4.10 5.70
N ALA A 29 -8.79 3.02 5.53
CA ALA A 29 -9.87 2.63 6.44
C ALA A 29 -9.34 2.02 7.76
N ALA A 30 -8.10 1.52 7.78
CA ALA A 30 -7.47 1.03 8.99
C ALA A 30 -7.15 2.20 9.95
N PRO A 31 -7.56 2.16 11.23
CA PRO A 31 -7.26 3.21 12.20
C PRO A 31 -5.75 3.20 12.54
N GLY A 32 -5.09 4.35 12.34
CA GLY A 32 -3.64 4.49 12.44
C GLY A 32 -2.96 4.04 11.15
N GLY A 33 -2.54 5.01 10.33
CA GLY A 33 -1.95 4.72 9.02
C GLY A 33 -0.68 3.87 9.16
N PRO A 34 -0.33 3.03 8.17
CA PRO A 34 0.91 2.24 8.20
C PRO A 34 2.15 3.11 8.42
N VAL A 35 2.13 4.35 7.92
CA VAL A 35 3.18 5.35 8.14
C VAL A 35 3.26 5.76 9.61
N GLU A 36 2.14 5.98 10.30
CA GLU A 36 2.11 6.33 11.73
C GLU A 36 2.59 5.17 12.60
N GLN A 37 2.23 3.93 12.24
CA GLN A 37 2.73 2.72 12.91
C GLN A 37 4.24 2.55 12.70
N MET A 38 4.75 2.80 11.48
CA MET A 38 6.18 2.78 11.19
C MET A 38 6.94 3.87 11.95
N ILE A 39 6.43 5.11 11.97
CA ILE A 39 7.02 6.21 12.74
C ILE A 39 6.97 5.91 14.25
N SER A 40 5.88 5.34 14.76
CA SER A 40 5.74 4.96 16.17
C SER A 40 6.72 3.85 16.56
N LYS A 41 7.00 2.90 15.67
CA LYS A 41 8.00 1.85 15.87
C LYS A 41 9.43 2.41 15.90
N ILE A 42 9.73 3.38 15.04
CA ILE A 42 11.03 4.08 15.01
C ILE A 42 11.20 4.96 16.26
N ARG A 43 10.23 5.84 16.55
CA ARG A 43 10.24 6.70 17.75
C ARG A 43 10.23 5.90 19.05
N GLY A 44 9.49 4.80 19.12
CA GLY A 44 9.48 3.89 20.27
C GLY A 44 10.81 3.16 20.49
N THR A 45 11.61 3.00 19.43
CA THR A 45 12.98 2.47 19.52
C THR A 45 13.94 3.52 20.10
N ASP A 46 13.78 4.80 19.76
CA ASP A 46 14.57 5.90 20.34
C ASP A 46 14.27 6.17 21.82
N VAL A 47 12.99 6.13 22.24
CA VAL A 47 12.60 6.41 23.64
C VAL A 47 13.12 5.33 24.62
N GLY A 48 13.33 4.09 24.16
CA GLY A 48 13.90 3.01 24.98
C GLY A 48 15.39 3.19 25.30
N ALA A 49 16.12 3.97 24.50
CA ALA A 49 17.56 4.21 24.69
C ALA A 49 17.86 5.42 25.59
N THR A 50 16.93 6.38 25.72
CA THR A 50 17.10 7.58 26.58
C THR A 50 16.61 7.34 28.02
N ALA A 51 16.04 6.17 28.32
CA ALA A 51 15.50 5.83 29.64
C ALA A 51 16.43 4.95 30.50
N ARG A 52 17.71 4.81 30.15
CA ARG A 52 18.69 4.05 30.93
C ARG A 52 19.95 4.85 31.21
#